data_AF-A0AA42I0A2-F1
#
_entry.id   AF-A0AA42I0A2-F1
#
_cell.length_a   1.000
_cell.length_b   1.000
_cell.length_c   1.000
_cell.angle_alpha   90.00
_cell.angle_beta   90.00
_cell.angle_gamma   90.00
#
_symmetry.space_group_name_H-M   'P 1'
#
loop_
_entity.id
_entity.type
_entity.pdbx_description
1 polymer ?
#
loop_
_entity_poly.entity_id
_entity_poly.type
_entity_poly.pdbx_seq_one_letter_code
_entity_poly.pdbx_strand_id
1 'polypeptide(L)'
;MFGDDSTLFMRYVKGRGNAVYPWSLSIVDCYFMWLAFSKVSGSDRPLLSRISDNGRQIEDVLIADAYDIYEIDSRAAGFEVVLRHDSSGSLCYWDVHERFVIAVGGRDFLGVASPYPGDIEKHRYIEEMMHREAFGFDGPPEAIYAAISNPFS
;
A
#
# COMPACT_ATOMS: atom_id res chain seq x y z
N MET A 1 -9.81 -2.38 2.24
CA MET A 1 -10.36 -3.77 2.22
C MET A 1 -11.67 -3.85 1.45
N PHE A 2 -12.19 -5.05 1.15
CA PHE A 2 -13.57 -5.19 0.68
C PHE A 2 -14.51 -4.67 1.78
N GLY A 3 -15.27 -3.61 1.49
CA GLY A 3 -16.09 -2.91 2.48
C GLY A 3 -15.46 -1.66 3.11
N ASP A 4 -14.19 -1.36 2.82
CA ASP A 4 -13.57 -0.09 3.21
C ASP A 4 -14.16 1.06 2.38
N ASP A 5 -14.89 1.94 3.05
CA ASP A 5 -15.48 3.15 2.51
C ASP A 5 -14.79 4.43 2.99
N SER A 6 -13.59 4.30 3.57
CA SER A 6 -12.77 5.41 4.02
C SER A 6 -12.40 6.36 2.88
N THR A 7 -12.14 7.63 3.23
CA THR A 7 -12.11 8.72 2.27
C THR A 7 -10.96 8.58 1.28
N LEU A 8 -9.75 8.28 1.76
CA LEU A 8 -8.58 8.10 0.90
C LEU A 8 -8.66 6.79 0.11
N PHE A 9 -9.17 5.68 0.67
CA PHE A 9 -9.38 4.45 -0.07
C PHE A 9 -10.30 4.68 -1.26
N MET A 10 -11.47 5.26 -1.01
CA MET A 10 -12.46 5.57 -2.03
C MET A 10 -11.90 6.49 -3.12
N ARG A 11 -11.01 7.42 -2.75
CA ARG A 11 -10.45 8.43 -3.64
C ARG A 11 -9.24 7.95 -4.45
N TYR A 12 -8.38 7.12 -3.84
CA TYR A 12 -7.06 6.81 -4.39
C TYR A 12 -6.88 5.34 -4.77
N VAL A 13 -7.63 4.42 -4.17
CA VAL A 13 -7.44 2.98 -4.36
C VAL A 13 -8.63 2.36 -5.09
N LYS A 14 -9.86 2.68 -4.69
CA LYS A 14 -11.07 2.05 -5.25
C LYS A 14 -11.14 2.22 -6.77
N GLY A 15 -11.43 1.12 -7.45
CA GLY A 15 -11.55 1.08 -8.91
C GLY A 15 -10.22 1.01 -9.67
N ARG A 16 -9.07 0.97 -8.96
CA ARG A 16 -7.77 0.72 -9.59
C ARG A 16 -7.47 -0.78 -9.63
N GLY A 17 -7.35 -1.33 -10.85
CA GLY A 17 -7.06 -2.76 -11.08
C GLY A 17 -5.59 -3.16 -10.91
N ASN A 18 -4.68 -2.20 -10.75
CA ASN A 18 -3.23 -2.47 -10.66
C ASN A 18 -2.77 -2.27 -9.22
N ALA A 19 -3.09 -3.22 -8.34
CA ALA A 19 -2.74 -3.15 -6.93
C ALA A 19 -2.03 -4.43 -6.46
N VAL A 20 -1.09 -4.28 -5.53
CA VAL A 20 -0.43 -5.38 -4.81
C VAL A 20 -0.41 -5.08 -3.31
N TYR A 21 -0.23 -6.10 -2.49
CA TYR A 21 -0.20 -5.98 -1.03
C TYR A 21 1.23 -6.11 -0.49
N PRO A 22 1.99 -5.01 -0.43
CA PRO A 22 3.15 -4.97 0.43
C PRO A 22 2.67 -5.11 1.88
N TRP A 23 3.26 -6.10 2.54
CA TRP A 23 2.98 -6.59 3.88
C TRP A 23 3.11 -5.49 4.92
N SER A 24 2.67 -5.75 6.17
CA SER A 24 3.06 -4.98 7.36
C SER A 24 4.52 -4.62 7.20
N LEU A 25 4.83 -3.35 6.94
CA LEU A 25 6.05 -3.04 6.24
C LEU A 25 7.24 -3.33 7.16
N SER A 26 7.74 -4.57 7.11
CA SER A 26 9.03 -4.88 7.68
C SER A 26 10.03 -3.97 6.98
N ILE A 27 11.20 -3.78 7.57
CA ILE A 27 12.22 -2.96 6.92
C ILE A 27 12.57 -3.47 5.51
N VAL A 28 12.36 -4.77 5.24
CA VAL A 28 12.52 -5.38 3.91
C VAL A 28 11.43 -4.89 2.94
N ASP A 29 10.16 -4.87 3.36
CA ASP A 29 9.07 -4.41 2.51
C ASP A 29 9.16 -2.90 2.26
N CYS A 30 9.57 -2.13 3.29
CA CYS A 30 9.90 -0.71 3.15
C CYS A 30 10.99 -0.48 2.11
N TYR A 31 12.01 -1.34 2.08
CA TYR A 31 13.10 -1.26 1.12
C TYR A 31 12.59 -1.45 -0.32
N PHE A 32 11.71 -2.42 -0.55
CA PHE A 32 11.10 -2.61 -1.87
C PHE A 32 10.18 -1.44 -2.28
N MET A 33 9.43 -0.86 -1.33
CA MET A 33 8.65 0.33 -1.62
C MET A 33 9.52 1.54 -1.98
N TRP A 34 10.62 1.74 -1.26
CA TRP A 34 11.58 2.80 -1.57
C TRP A 34 12.17 2.59 -2.97
N LEU A 35 12.65 1.39 -3.27
CA LEU A 35 13.16 1.07 -4.61
C LEU A 35 12.10 1.27 -5.70
N ALA A 36 10.85 0.91 -5.45
CA ALA A 36 9.76 1.09 -6.40
C ALA A 36 9.53 2.58 -6.70
N PHE A 37 9.50 3.43 -5.67
CA PHE A 37 9.40 4.88 -5.83
C PHE A 37 10.63 5.49 -6.49
N SER A 38 11.84 5.03 -6.13
CA SER A 38 13.07 5.47 -6.77
C SER A 38 13.07 5.15 -8.27
N LYS A 39 12.60 3.95 -8.63
CA LYS A 39 12.52 3.53 -10.03
C LYS A 39 11.57 4.41 -10.84
N VAL A 40 10.38 4.72 -10.33
CA VAL A 40 9.41 5.55 -11.07
C VAL A 40 9.68 7.05 -11.01
N SER A 41 10.45 7.51 -10.03
CA SER A 41 10.90 8.91 -9.95
C SER A 41 12.17 9.18 -10.74
N GLY A 42 12.96 8.15 -11.04
CA GLY A 42 14.30 8.32 -11.60
C GLY A 42 15.29 8.96 -10.60
N SER A 43 15.00 8.87 -9.30
CA SER A 43 15.77 9.48 -8.21
C SER A 43 16.04 8.46 -7.11
N ASP A 44 17.23 8.48 -6.51
CA ASP A 44 17.51 7.73 -5.28
C ASP A 44 16.78 8.32 -4.06
N ARG A 45 16.33 9.58 -4.17
CA ARG A 45 15.54 10.29 -3.18
C ARG A 45 14.24 10.78 -3.78
N PRO A 46 13.22 9.93 -3.94
CA PRO A 46 11.94 10.34 -4.50
C PRO A 46 11.27 11.40 -3.61
N LEU A 47 10.79 12.47 -4.24
CA LEU A 47 9.88 13.43 -3.63
C LEU A 47 8.46 12.93 -3.79
N LEU A 48 7.77 12.69 -2.67
CA LEU A 48 6.43 12.12 -2.61
C LEU A 48 5.51 13.07 -1.85
N SER A 49 4.21 12.99 -2.12
CA SER A 49 3.19 13.65 -1.33
C SER A 49 2.63 12.65 -0.32
N ARG A 50 2.75 12.95 0.97
CA ARG A 50 2.05 12.26 2.04
C ARG A 50 0.73 12.98 2.29
N ILE A 51 -0.35 12.21 2.21
CA ILE A 51 -1.72 12.69 2.26
C ILE A 51 -2.41 12.01 3.44
N SER A 52 -2.96 12.82 4.33
CA SER A 52 -3.64 12.38 5.56
C SER A 52 -4.85 13.26 5.85
N ASP A 53 -5.51 13.03 6.99
CA ASP A 53 -6.71 13.76 7.43
C ASP A 53 -7.77 13.84 6.32
N ASN A 54 -8.18 12.67 5.79
CA ASN A 54 -9.18 12.57 4.73
C ASN A 54 -8.83 13.37 3.45
N GLY A 55 -7.54 13.66 3.25
CA GLY A 55 -7.02 14.38 2.09
C GLY A 55 -6.95 15.88 2.27
N ARG A 56 -7.12 16.39 3.49
CA ARG A 56 -6.97 17.82 3.83
C ARG A 56 -5.53 18.19 4.13
N GLN A 57 -4.76 17.25 4.67
CA GLN A 57 -3.33 17.44 4.91
C GLN A 57 -2.55 16.79 3.77
N ILE A 58 -1.75 17.59 3.06
CA ILE A 58 -0.85 17.16 2.00
C ILE A 58 0.51 17.77 2.31
N GLU A 59 1.51 16.93 2.52
CA GLU A 59 2.88 17.33 2.83
C GLU A 59 3.86 16.68 1.84
N ASP A 60 4.81 17.47 1.37
CA ASP A 60 5.91 16.95 0.54
C ASP A 60 6.95 16.30 1.45
N VAL A 61 7.26 15.03 1.16
CA VAL A 61 8.25 14.23 1.88
C VAL A 61 9.29 13.71 0.92
N LEU A 62 10.55 13.97 1.24
CA LEU A 62 11.68 13.42 0.52
C LEU A 62 12.08 12.10 1.20
N ILE A 63 11.96 10.99 0.48
CA ILE A 63 12.32 9.67 1.02
C ILE A 63 13.78 9.39 0.71
N ALA A 64 14.66 9.41 1.70
CA ALA A 64 16.07 9.12 1.53
C ALA A 64 16.35 7.62 1.43
N ASP A 65 15.62 6.81 2.21
CA ASP A 65 15.80 5.37 2.27
C ASP A 65 14.55 4.64 2.82
N ALA A 66 14.70 3.33 3.06
CA ALA A 66 13.67 2.46 3.60
C ALA A 66 13.21 2.84 5.02
N TYR A 67 14.06 3.45 5.84
CA TYR A 67 13.69 3.82 7.21
C TYR A 67 12.69 4.97 7.24
N ASP A 68 12.74 5.89 6.27
CA ASP A 68 11.73 6.95 6.14
C ASP A 68 10.34 6.35 5.85
N ILE A 69 10.27 5.33 4.99
CA ILE A 69 9.02 4.60 4.73
C ILE A 69 8.57 3.84 5.98
N TYR A 70 9.50 3.22 6.70
CA TYR A 70 9.20 2.51 7.94
C TYR A 70 8.66 3.45 9.04
N GLU A 71 9.19 4.68 9.11
CA GLU A 71 8.69 5.70 10.02
C GLU A 71 7.29 6.16 9.64
N ILE A 72 7.01 6.35 8.34
CA ILE A 72 5.66 6.65 7.84
C ILE A 72 4.69 5.53 8.21
N ASP A 73 5.06 4.27 7.98
CA ASP A 73 4.27 3.09 8.37
C ASP A 73 3.97 3.08 9.87
N SER A 74 5.01 3.23 10.69
CA SER A 74 4.90 3.20 12.15
C SER A 74 3.99 4.31 12.68
N ARG A 75 3.98 5.47 12.01
CA ARG A 75 3.14 6.63 12.36
C ARG A 75 1.75 6.57 11.74
N ALA A 76 1.51 5.69 10.76
CA ALA A 76 0.21 5.49 10.14
C ALA A 76 -0.74 4.62 11.00
N ALA A 77 -0.24 4.03 12.09
CA ALA A 77 -1.08 3.22 12.99
C ALA A 77 -2.32 4.00 13.48
N GLY A 78 -3.51 3.52 13.12
CA GLY A 78 -4.79 4.15 13.47
C GLY A 78 -5.20 5.33 12.58
N PHE A 79 -4.47 5.60 11.50
CA PHE A 79 -4.73 6.70 10.58
C PHE A 79 -4.71 6.26 9.13
N GLU A 80 -5.60 6.84 8.34
CA GLU A 80 -5.60 6.68 6.90
C GLU A 80 -4.49 7.55 6.29
N VAL A 81 -3.57 6.94 5.54
CA VAL A 81 -2.44 7.64 4.93
C VAL A 81 -2.25 7.17 3.48
N VAL A 82 -1.98 8.12 2.58
CA VAL A 82 -1.51 7.83 1.23
C VAL A 82 -0.15 8.46 1.02
N LEU A 83 0.80 7.68 0.51
CA LEU A 83 2.10 8.17 0.04
C LEU A 83 2.13 8.05 -1.47
N ARG A 84 2.21 9.17 -2.19
CA ARG A 84 2.02 9.21 -3.64
C ARG A 84 3.18 9.87 -4.35
N HIS A 85 3.60 9.27 -5.45
CA HIS A 85 4.42 9.94 -6.45
C HIS A 85 3.49 10.57 -7.49
N ASP A 86 3.41 11.89 -7.51
CA ASP A 86 2.38 12.60 -8.29
C ASP A 86 2.51 12.40 -9.79
N SER A 87 3.74 12.42 -10.32
CA SER A 87 3.99 12.35 -11.76
C SER A 87 3.68 10.97 -12.36
N SER A 88 4.02 9.88 -11.66
CA SER A 88 3.70 8.52 -12.10
C SER A 88 2.32 8.03 -11.65
N GLY A 89 1.68 8.75 -10.72
CA GLY A 89 0.41 8.34 -10.10
C GLY A 89 0.49 7.08 -9.25
N SER A 90 1.71 6.58 -8.99
CA SER A 90 1.96 5.41 -8.13
C SER A 90 1.86 5.80 -6.67
N LEU A 91 1.34 4.92 -5.82
CA LEU A 91 1.08 5.23 -4.42
C LEU A 91 1.11 4.00 -3.53
N CYS A 92 1.31 4.24 -2.24
CA CYS A 92 1.00 3.34 -1.14
C CYS A 92 -0.19 3.91 -0.36
N TYR A 93 -1.08 3.03 0.09
CA TYR A 93 -2.21 3.34 0.95
C TYR A 93 -2.10 2.51 2.24
N TRP A 94 -2.19 3.16 3.39
CA TRP A 94 -2.32 2.54 4.71
C TRP A 94 -3.75 2.69 5.21
N ASP A 95 -4.33 1.59 5.64
CA ASP A 95 -5.66 1.56 6.24
C ASP A 95 -5.64 1.96 7.73
N VAL A 96 -6.76 2.47 8.24
CA VAL A 96 -6.96 2.87 9.65
C VAL A 96 -6.94 1.67 10.59
N HIS A 97 -7.58 0.57 10.19
CA HIS A 97 -7.77 -0.60 11.03
C HIS A 97 -6.64 -1.60 10.87
N GLU A 98 -5.88 -1.47 9.78
CA GLU A 98 -4.93 -2.46 9.37
C GLU A 98 -3.57 -1.88 9.01
N ARG A 99 -2.51 -2.47 9.56
CA ARG A 99 -1.14 -2.25 9.08
C ARG A 99 -0.89 -2.88 7.70
N PHE A 100 -1.90 -2.99 6.84
CA PHE A 100 -1.71 -3.45 5.47
C PHE A 100 -1.52 -2.25 4.56
N VAL A 101 -0.57 -2.39 3.66
CA VAL A 101 -0.30 -1.39 2.64
C VAL A 101 -0.81 -1.91 1.32
N ILE A 102 -1.54 -1.07 0.60
CA ILE A 102 -1.90 -1.33 -0.80
C ILE A 102 -0.99 -0.47 -1.66
N ALA A 103 -0.13 -1.11 -2.45
CA ALA A 103 0.66 -0.44 -3.47
C ALA A 103 -0.12 -0.43 -4.78
N VAL A 104 -0.29 0.74 -5.37
CA VAL A 104 -1.02 0.93 -6.63
C VAL A 104 -0.13 1.65 -7.61
N GLY A 105 -0.05 1.19 -8.86
CA GLY A 105 0.82 1.84 -9.83
C GLY A 105 0.89 1.14 -11.18
N GLY A 106 1.85 1.59 -12.00
CA GLY A 106 2.18 0.95 -13.27
C GLY A 106 3.05 -0.29 -13.09
N ARG A 107 3.25 -1.04 -14.18
CA ARG A 107 4.07 -2.27 -14.19
C ARG A 107 5.46 -2.08 -13.61
N ASP A 108 6.09 -0.92 -13.88
CA ASP A 108 7.44 -0.65 -13.39
C ASP A 108 7.52 -0.49 -11.88
N PHE A 109 6.48 0.08 -11.27
CA PHE A 109 6.35 0.23 -9.82
C PHE A 109 6.01 -1.10 -9.18
N LEU A 110 4.94 -1.75 -9.64
CA LEU A 110 4.41 -2.97 -9.03
C LEU A 110 5.35 -4.16 -9.16
N GLY A 111 6.12 -4.24 -10.25
CA GLY A 111 7.14 -5.27 -10.42
C GLY A 111 8.30 -5.17 -9.42
N VAL A 112 8.43 -4.05 -8.71
CA VAL A 112 9.39 -3.87 -7.60
C VAL A 112 8.69 -3.94 -6.25
N ALA A 113 7.47 -3.38 -6.15
CA ALA A 113 6.68 -3.32 -4.93
C ALA A 113 6.11 -4.69 -4.47
N SER A 114 6.04 -5.70 -5.35
CA SER A 114 5.69 -7.09 -5.02
C SER A 114 6.91 -7.99 -5.15
N PRO A 115 7.77 -8.07 -4.11
CA PRO A 115 9.02 -8.83 -4.16
C PRO A 115 8.82 -10.33 -3.94
N TYR A 116 7.66 -10.75 -3.44
CA TYR A 116 7.37 -12.14 -3.12
C TYR A 116 6.57 -12.81 -4.24
N PRO A 117 6.77 -14.13 -4.44
CA PRO A 117 5.86 -14.95 -5.22
C PRO A 117 4.40 -14.78 -4.76
N GLY A 118 3.46 -14.72 -5.71
CA GLY A 118 2.05 -14.43 -5.43
C GLY A 118 1.35 -15.46 -4.54
N ASP A 119 1.85 -16.70 -4.46
CA ASP A 119 1.37 -17.73 -3.53
C ASP A 119 1.79 -17.44 -2.08
N ILE A 120 3.01 -16.96 -1.86
CA ILE A 120 3.49 -16.47 -0.55
C ILE A 120 2.71 -15.23 -0.16
N GLU A 121 2.47 -14.32 -1.11
CA GLU A 121 1.68 -13.12 -0.89
C GLU A 121 0.23 -13.48 -0.49
N LYS A 122 -0.41 -14.37 -1.24
CA LYS A 122 -1.76 -14.84 -0.91
C LYS A 122 -1.83 -15.53 0.45
N HIS A 123 -0.93 -16.48 0.72
CA HIS A 123 -0.98 -17.31 1.92
C HIS A 123 -0.89 -16.48 3.19
N ARG A 124 0.09 -15.59 3.27
CA ARG A 124 0.27 -14.75 4.45
C ARG A 124 -0.87 -13.72 4.61
N TYR A 125 -1.56 -13.36 3.53
CA TYR A 125 -2.61 -12.33 3.55
C TYR A 125 -3.82 -12.93 4.26
N ILE A 126 -4.12 -14.16 3.87
CA ILE A 126 -5.13 -14.99 4.51
C ILE A 126 -4.77 -15.20 5.98
N GLU A 127 -3.53 -15.58 6.33
CA GLU A 127 -3.13 -15.78 7.74
C GLU A 127 -3.35 -14.53 8.60
N GLU A 128 -2.82 -13.38 8.17
CA GLU A 128 -2.99 -12.11 8.91
C GLU A 128 -4.46 -11.69 9.01
N MET A 129 -5.26 -11.94 7.97
CA MET A 129 -6.67 -11.62 7.99
C MET A 129 -7.49 -12.54 8.89
N MET A 130 -7.17 -13.83 8.91
CA MET A 130 -7.76 -14.80 9.84
C MET A 130 -7.46 -14.46 11.30
N HIS A 131 -6.28 -13.92 11.61
CA HIS A 131 -5.96 -13.41 12.95
C HIS A 131 -6.80 -12.19 13.36
N ARG A 132 -7.45 -11.51 12.39
CA ARG A 132 -8.22 -10.26 12.57
C ARG A 132 -9.73 -10.44 12.42
N GLU A 133 -10.23 -11.65 12.13
CA GLU A 133 -11.67 -11.97 12.03
C GLU A 133 -12.49 -11.64 13.30
N ALA A 134 -11.85 -11.27 14.41
CA ALA A 134 -12.51 -10.66 15.56
C ALA A 134 -13.20 -9.30 15.26
N PHE A 135 -12.96 -8.66 14.10
CA PHE A 135 -13.42 -7.30 13.77
C PHE A 135 -14.53 -7.20 12.70
N GLY A 136 -15.16 -8.31 12.29
CA GLY A 136 -16.43 -8.26 11.53
C GLY A 136 -16.31 -8.02 10.02
N PHE A 137 -15.43 -8.78 9.34
CA PHE A 137 -15.33 -8.76 7.88
C PHE A 137 -16.46 -9.54 7.19
N ASP A 138 -17.12 -8.94 6.20
CA ASP A 138 -18.11 -9.58 5.33
C ASP A 138 -17.42 -10.25 4.12
N GLY A 139 -16.83 -11.44 4.34
CA GLY A 139 -16.35 -12.33 3.27
C GLY A 139 -15.02 -13.03 3.58
N PRO A 140 -14.72 -14.18 2.92
CA PRO A 140 -13.47 -14.89 3.14
C PRO A 140 -12.28 -14.07 2.61
N PRO A 141 -11.15 -14.00 3.33
CA PRO A 141 -9.95 -13.26 2.91
C PRO A 141 -9.49 -13.59 1.49
N GLU A 142 -9.65 -14.84 1.06
CA GLU A 142 -9.33 -15.30 -0.30
C GLU A 142 -10.09 -14.51 -1.38
N ALA A 143 -11.36 -14.19 -1.14
CA ALA A 143 -12.20 -13.46 -2.10
C ALA A 143 -11.77 -11.99 -2.18
N ILE A 144 -11.38 -11.40 -1.05
CA ILE A 144 -10.85 -10.04 -0.99
C ILE A 144 -9.53 -9.98 -1.76
N TYR A 145 -8.59 -10.89 -1.47
CA TYR A 145 -7.32 -10.98 -2.18
C TYR A 145 -7.56 -11.08 -3.70
N ALA A 146 -8.38 -12.03 -4.14
CA ALA A 146 -8.64 -12.29 -5.56
C ALA A 146 -9.26 -11.11 -6.32
N ALA A 147 -10.11 -10.30 -5.67
CA ALA A 147 -10.76 -9.15 -6.32
C ALA A 147 -9.80 -7.99 -6.63
N ILE A 148 -8.65 -7.95 -5.98
CA ILE A 148 -7.78 -6.76 -5.92
C ILE A 148 -6.39 -7.07 -6.46
N SER A 149 -5.94 -8.32 -6.31
CA SER A 149 -4.67 -8.85 -6.83
C SER A 149 -4.71 -9.21 -8.32
N ASN A 150 -5.65 -8.69 -9.11
CA ASN A 150 -5.77 -9.03 -10.53
C ASN A 150 -4.96 -8.05 -11.40
N PRO A 151 -3.68 -8.32 -11.71
CA PRO A 151 -2.82 -7.30 -12.28
C PRO A 151 -3.05 -7.17 -13.81
N PHE A 152 -3.89 -8.03 -14.41
CA PHE A 152 -4.05 -8.18 -15.87
C PHE A 152 -5.37 -8.85 -16.31
N SER A 153 -6.54 -8.33 -15.91
CA SER A 153 -7.80 -8.61 -16.65
C SER A 153 -8.11 -7.55 -17.68
#